data_AF-A0A842TA39-F1
#
_entry.id   AF-A0A842TA39-F1
#
_cell.length_a   1.000
_cell.length_b   1.000
_cell.length_c   1.000
_cell.angle_alpha   90.00
_cell.angle_beta   90.00
_cell.angle_gamma   90.00
#
_symmetry.space_group_name_H-M   'P 1'
#
loop_
_entity.id
_entity.type
_entity.pdbx_description
1 polymer ?
#
loop_
_entity_poly.entity_id
_entity_poly.type
_entity_poly.pdbx_seq_one_letter_code
_entity_poly.pdbx_strand_id
1 'polypeptide(L)'
;MSESECYNRIIKFFHSDINDKEKVEKWKSQSYIKLMNSLESKEEKELAQNAIIMILSLFENIPPDIYNNRGFKLKNLDREEREKIISKLKEEAS
;
A
#
# COMPACT_ATOMS: atom_id res chain seq x y z
N MET A 1 -4.03 -9.49 -20.21
CA MET A 1 -4.67 -10.06 -18.99
C MET A 1 -6.12 -9.68 -19.06
N SER A 2 -7.05 -10.61 -18.84
CA SER A 2 -8.47 -10.24 -18.88
C SER A 2 -8.88 -9.52 -17.60
N GLU A 3 -9.97 -8.75 -17.66
CA GLU A 3 -10.56 -8.06 -16.50
C GLU A 3 -10.90 -9.03 -15.37
N SER A 4 -11.55 -10.14 -15.70
CA SER A 4 -11.91 -11.20 -14.75
C SER A 4 -10.67 -11.82 -14.07
N GLU A 5 -9.57 -12.02 -14.81
CA GLU A 5 -8.32 -12.51 -14.22
C GLU A 5 -7.72 -11.50 -13.22
N CYS A 6 -7.78 -10.20 -13.54
CA CYS A 6 -7.30 -9.14 -12.67
C CYS A 6 -8.07 -9.13 -11.35
N TYR A 7 -9.40 -9.10 -11.42
CA TYR A 7 -10.25 -9.04 -10.22
C TYR A 7 -10.17 -10.32 -9.39
N ASN A 8 -10.12 -11.49 -10.04
CA ASN A 8 -9.93 -12.75 -9.33
C ASN A 8 -8.60 -12.81 -8.56
N ARG A 9 -7.52 -12.21 -9.09
CA ARG A 9 -6.25 -12.11 -8.34
C ARG A 9 -6.39 -11.24 -7.10
N ILE A 10 -7.09 -10.11 -7.20
CA ILE A 10 -7.34 -9.20 -6.08
C ILE A 10 -8.17 -9.91 -5.00
N ILE A 11 -9.29 -10.53 -5.38
CA ILE A 11 -10.17 -11.27 -4.47
C ILE A 11 -9.42 -12.43 -3.80
N LYS A 12 -8.66 -13.22 -4.56
CA LYS A 12 -7.87 -14.34 -4.01
C LYS A 12 -6.85 -13.86 -3.00
N PHE A 13 -6.20 -12.73 -3.27
CA PHE A 13 -5.25 -12.16 -2.32
C PHE A 13 -5.97 -11.63 -1.06
N PHE A 14 -7.12 -10.95 -1.23
CA PHE A 14 -7.92 -10.48 -0.09
C PHE A 14 -8.40 -11.60 0.83
N HIS A 15 -8.81 -12.75 0.27
CA HIS A 15 -9.21 -13.92 1.05
C HIS A 15 -8.05 -14.78 1.54
N SER A 16 -6.81 -14.51 1.11
CA SER A 16 -5.68 -15.24 1.64
C SER A 16 -5.46 -14.84 3.10
N ASP A 17 -5.28 -15.84 3.97
CA ASP A 17 -5.15 -15.67 5.42
C ASP A 17 -3.76 -15.10 5.80
N ILE A 18 -3.46 -13.92 5.27
CA ILE A 18 -2.21 -13.21 5.48
C ILE A 18 -2.36 -12.38 6.75
N ASN A 19 -1.93 -12.96 7.86
CA ASN A 19 -1.81 -12.26 9.16
C ASN A 19 -0.68 -11.21 9.18
N ASP A 20 0.14 -11.18 8.13
CA ASP A 20 1.29 -10.28 7.98
C ASP A 20 0.86 -8.96 7.32
N LYS A 21 0.64 -7.94 8.16
CA LYS A 21 0.26 -6.59 7.71
C LYS A 21 1.29 -5.99 6.75
N GLU A 22 2.58 -6.25 6.94
CA GLU A 22 3.63 -5.70 6.08
C GLU A 22 3.55 -6.30 4.67
N LYS A 23 3.31 -7.60 4.56
CA LYS A 23 3.09 -8.26 3.25
C LYS A 23 1.86 -7.73 2.54
N VAL A 24 0.77 -7.47 3.26
CA VAL A 24 -0.45 -6.87 2.69
C VAL A 24 -0.16 -5.47 2.17
N GLU A 25 0.50 -4.60 2.96
CA GLU A 25 0.85 -3.24 2.53
C GLU A 25 1.81 -3.23 1.33
N LYS A 26 2.80 -4.13 1.32
CA LYS A 26 3.74 -4.28 0.21
C LYS A 26 3.02 -4.72 -1.07
N TRP A 27 2.10 -5.68 -0.96
CA TRP A 27 1.31 -6.13 -2.10
C TRP A 27 0.40 -5.02 -2.63
N LYS A 28 -0.31 -4.29 -1.75
CA LYS A 28 -1.13 -3.13 -2.15
C LYS A 28 -0.29 -2.10 -2.92
N SER A 29 0.86 -1.72 -2.36
CA SER A 29 1.77 -0.74 -2.97
C SER A 29 2.24 -1.19 -4.36
N GLN A 30 2.66 -2.45 -4.50
CA GLN A 30 3.09 -3.00 -5.79
C GLN A 30 1.95 -3.08 -6.81
N SER A 31 0.75 -3.44 -6.36
CA SER A 31 -0.45 -3.49 -7.20
C SER A 31 -0.83 -2.08 -7.68
N TYR A 32 -0.81 -1.08 -6.80
CA TYR A 32 -1.09 0.31 -7.19
C TYR A 32 -0.10 0.85 -8.21
N ILE A 33 1.21 0.63 -8.02
CA ILE A 33 2.22 1.07 -9.00
C ILE A 33 1.94 0.48 -10.39
N LYS A 34 1.64 -0.83 -10.46
CA LYS A 34 1.32 -1.50 -11.72
C LYS A 34 0.06 -0.93 -12.37
N LEU A 35 -1.00 -0.74 -11.59
CA LEU A 35 -2.28 -0.21 -12.08
C LEU A 35 -2.16 1.25 -12.51
N MET A 36 -1.40 2.07 -11.79
CA MET A 36 -1.14 3.46 -12.14
C MET A 36 -0.38 3.58 -13.46
N ASN A 37 0.60 2.72 -13.72
CA ASN A 37 1.27 2.69 -15.02
C ASN A 37 0.29 2.35 -16.16
N SER A 38 -0.69 1.48 -15.91
CA SER A 38 -1.75 1.18 -16.88
C SER A 38 -2.76 2.32 -17.08
N LEU A 39 -2.83 3.32 -16.19
CA LEU A 39 -3.69 4.51 -16.39
C LEU A 39 -3.16 5.44 -17.48
N GLU A 40 -1.85 5.39 -17.76
CA GLU A 40 -1.24 6.16 -18.84
C GLU A 40 -1.61 5.60 -20.22
N SER A 41 -2.03 4.33 -20.28
CA SER A 41 -2.57 3.67 -21.47
C SER A 41 -4.08 3.90 -21.62
N LYS A 42 -4.53 4.32 -22.80
CA LYS A 42 -5.96 4.52 -23.11
C LYS A 42 -6.78 3.23 -23.08
N GLU A 43 -6.17 2.09 -23.42
CA GLU A 43 -6.87 0.80 -23.55
C GLU A 43 -7.14 0.14 -22.19
N GLU A 44 -6.25 0.32 -21.21
CA GLU A 44 -6.35 -0.37 -19.92
C GLU A 44 -6.86 0.55 -18.79
N LYS A 45 -7.14 1.82 -19.10
CA LYS A 45 -7.48 2.83 -18.11
C LYS A 45 -8.69 2.44 -17.25
N GLU A 46 -9.78 1.98 -17.88
CA GLU A 46 -11.01 1.65 -17.16
C GLU A 46 -10.81 0.44 -16.24
N LEU A 47 -10.13 -0.60 -16.74
CA LEU A 47 -9.76 -1.77 -15.95
C LEU A 47 -8.91 -1.38 -14.74
N ALA A 48 -7.90 -0.52 -14.96
CA ALA A 48 -7.00 -0.06 -13.91
C ALA A 48 -7.74 0.77 -12.85
N GLN A 49 -8.63 1.67 -13.26
CA GLN A 49 -9.46 2.46 -12.34
C GLN A 49 -10.34 1.56 -11.47
N ASN A 50 -11.06 0.64 -12.09
CA ASN A 50 -11.97 -0.27 -11.38
C ASN A 50 -11.20 -1.21 -10.43
N ALA A 51 -10.03 -1.71 -10.84
CA ALA A 51 -9.16 -2.51 -9.98
C ALA A 51 -8.66 -1.73 -8.76
N ILE A 52 -8.27 -0.45 -8.93
CA ILE A 52 -7.85 0.42 -7.82
C ILE A 52 -9.01 0.63 -6.85
N ILE A 53 -10.21 0.95 -7.36
CA ILE A 53 -11.42 1.13 -6.54
C ILE A 53 -11.72 -0.14 -5.74
N MET A 54 -11.57 -1.31 -6.36
CA MET A 54 -11.79 -2.59 -5.70
C MET A 54 -10.79 -2.82 -4.54
N ILE A 55 -9.50 -2.58 -4.76
CA ILE A 55 -8.48 -2.72 -3.71
C ILE A 55 -8.77 -1.76 -2.55
N LEU A 56 -9.10 -0.50 -2.84
CA LEU A 56 -9.48 0.47 -1.80
C LEU A 56 -10.70 -0.02 -1.00
N SER A 57 -11.75 -0.45 -1.70
CA SER A 57 -13.00 -0.90 -1.06
C SER A 57 -12.85 -2.14 -0.20
N LEU A 58 -11.97 -3.08 -0.59
CA LEU A 58 -11.75 -4.33 0.15
C LEU A 58 -10.86 -4.12 1.37
N PHE A 59 -9.80 -3.33 1.25
CA PHE A 59 -8.77 -3.23 2.29
C PHE A 59 -8.91 -2.00 3.18
N GLU A 60 -9.65 -0.97 2.77
CA GLU A 60 -9.91 0.22 3.59
C GLU A 60 -11.27 0.14 4.28
N ASN A 61 -11.39 -0.75 5.27
CA ASN A 61 -12.42 -0.67 6.32
C ASN A 61 -11.97 0.24 7.48
N ILE A 62 -10.96 1.07 7.25
CA ILE A 62 -10.30 1.88 8.27
C ILE A 62 -10.79 3.31 8.07
N PRO A 63 -11.52 3.91 9.02
CA PRO A 63 -11.87 5.32 8.92
C PRO A 63 -10.57 6.13 8.72
N PRO A 64 -10.58 7.14 7.82
CA PRO A 64 -9.39 7.90 7.45
C PRO A 64 -8.63 8.50 8.67
N ASP A 65 -9.31 8.63 9.81
CA ASP A 65 -8.77 9.08 11.08
C ASP A 65 -7.78 8.12 11.79
N ILE A 66 -7.69 6.84 11.42
CA ILE A 66 -6.72 5.91 12.04
C ILE A 66 -5.33 6.04 11.39
N TYR A 67 -5.24 6.58 10.17
CA TYR A 67 -3.96 6.90 9.52
C TYR A 67 -3.31 8.20 10.02
N ASN A 68 -3.75 8.74 11.16
CA ASN A 68 -3.09 9.86 11.83
C ASN A 68 -1.77 9.50 12.55
N ASN A 69 -1.27 8.26 12.41
CA ASN A 69 -0.02 7.81 13.03
C ASN A 69 1.17 7.67 12.08
N ARG A 70 1.10 8.17 10.84
CA ARG A 70 2.32 8.41 10.03
C ARG A 70 3.13 9.65 10.47
N GLY A 71 2.73 10.28 11.56
CA GLY A 71 3.59 11.17 12.33
C GLY A 71 3.74 10.63 13.75
N PHE A 72 4.79 9.84 14.03
CA PHE A 72 5.32 9.83 15.39
C PHE A 72 5.62 11.29 15.70
N LYS A 73 4.88 11.91 16.62
CA LYS A 73 5.21 13.25 17.09
C LYS A 73 6.65 13.16 17.60
N LEU A 74 7.60 13.74 16.87
CA LEU A 74 9.03 13.79 17.23
C LEU A 74 9.26 14.25 18.67
N LYS A 75 8.29 14.96 19.26
CA LYS A 75 8.27 15.38 20.66
C LYS A 75 8.17 14.24 21.68
N ASN A 76 7.78 13.04 21.27
CA ASN A 76 7.59 11.88 22.15
C ASN A 76 8.63 10.78 21.96
N LEU A 77 9.59 10.95 21.05
CA LEU A 77 10.70 10.01 20.89
C LEU A 77 11.77 10.34 21.92
N ASP A 78 12.24 9.32 22.63
CA ASP A 78 13.43 9.49 23.45
C ASP A 78 14.65 9.76 22.55
N ARG A 79 15.65 10.45 23.10
CA ARG A 79 16.84 10.87 22.34
C ARG A 79 17.54 9.69 21.67
N GLU A 80 17.58 8.54 22.34
CA GLU A 80 18.24 7.34 21.84
C GLU A 80 17.51 6.75 20.61
N GLU A 81 16.18 6.75 20.60
CA GLU A 81 15.38 6.27 19.47
C GLU A 81 15.54 7.18 18.25
N ARG A 82 15.59 8.49 18.49
CA ARG A 82 15.81 9.48 17.42
C ARG A 82 17.17 9.31 16.76
N GLU A 83 18.23 9.09 17.54
CA GLU A 83 19.58 8.87 17.02
C GLU A 83 19.66 7.57 16.21
N LYS A 84 19.01 6.48 16.66
CA LYS A 84 18.93 5.21 15.90
C LYS A 84 18.23 5.37 14.55
N ILE A 85 17.12 6.12 14.51
CA ILE A 85 16.38 6.38 13.27
C ILE A 85 17.24 7.20 12.29
N ILE A 86 17.90 8.25 12.78
CA ILE A 86 18.78 9.09 11.95
C ILE A 86 19.94 8.28 11.37
N SER A 87 20.56 7.39 12.15
CA SER A 87 21.66 6.55 11.69
C SER A 87 21.23 5.60 10.57
N LYS A 88 20.09 4.93 10.72
CA LYS A 88 19.54 4.06 9.67
C LYS A 88 19.24 4.83 8.37
N LEU A 89 18.66 6.02 8.48
CA LEU A 89 18.37 6.86 7.31
C LEU A 89 19.65 7.31 6.58
N LYS A 90 20.75 7.52 7.31
CA LYS A 90 22.04 7.86 6.70
C LYS A 90 22.67 6.65 6.00
N GLU A 91 22.53 5.46 6.56
CA GLU A 91 22.99 4.21 5.93
C GLU A 91 22.23 3.90 4.64
N GLU A 92 20.92 4.13 4.62
CA GLU A 92 20.09 3.93 3.40
C GLU A 92 20.37 4.96 2.30
N ALA A 93 20.90 6.13 2.65
CA ALA A 93 21.22 7.21 1.72
C ALA A 93 22.69 7.21 1.24
N SER A 94 23.50 6.25 1.71
CA SER A 94 24.91 6.05 1.31
C SER A 94 25.04 4.90 0.32
#